data_AF-A0AAV5ZTW2-F1
#
_entry.id   AF-A0AAV5ZTW2-F1
#
_cell.length_a   1.000
_cell.length_b   1.000
_cell.length_c   1.000
_cell.angle_alpha   90.00
_cell.angle_beta   90.00
_cell.angle_gamma   90.00
#
_symmetry.space_group_name_H-M   'P 1'
#
loop_
_entity.id
_entity.type
_entity.pdbx_description
1 polymer ?
#
loop_
_entity_poly.entity_id
_entity_poly.type
_entity_poly.pdbx_seq_one_letter_code
_entity_poly.pdbx_strand_id
1 'polypeptide(L)'
;VIFQILLLDIVFSLDSVITAVGMANDLSIMVSAMVIAMLVMLVSAGTVSRFIDSHPSLKILALAFLLLIGVMLVAEGMGTHIEKGYIYFAMAFSLLVELVNMRYRRKQQAAASARRTRDR
;
A
#
# COMPACT_ATOMS: atom_id res chain seq x y z
N VAL A 1 15.38 2.83 4.33
CA VAL A 1 14.08 3.28 3.77
C VAL A 1 14.03 3.18 2.25
N ILE A 2 15.02 3.69 1.50
CA ILE A 2 15.05 3.62 0.01
C ILE A 2 14.95 2.18 -0.51
N PHE A 3 15.69 1.23 0.08
CA PHE A 3 15.65 -0.19 -0.32
C PHE A 3 14.25 -0.83 -0.16
N GLN A 4 13.51 -0.45 0.89
CA GLN A 4 12.14 -0.93 1.10
C GLN A 4 11.15 -0.33 0.09
N ILE A 5 11.33 0.94 -0.28
CA ILE A 5 10.49 1.59 -1.30
C ILE A 5 10.73 0.95 -2.66
N LEU A 6 11.98 0.62 -3.00
CA LEU A 6 12.32 -0.11 -4.23
C LEU A 6 11.69 -1.51 -4.26
N LEU A 7 11.73 -2.26 -3.15
CA LEU A 7 11.06 -3.56 -3.07
C LEU A 7 9.53 -3.43 -3.20
N LEU A 8 8.94 -2.40 -2.60
CA LEU A 8 7.51 -2.11 -2.70
C LEU A 8 7.13 -1.82 -4.16
N ASP A 9 7.91 -0.99 -4.85
CA ASP A 9 7.69 -0.63 -6.25
C ASP A 9 7.73 -1.87 -7.18
N ILE A 10 8.70 -2.77 -6.97
CA ILE A 10 8.80 -4.03 -7.72
C ILE A 10 7.57 -4.91 -7.47
N VAL A 11 7.21 -5.16 -6.21
CA VAL A 11 6.08 -6.05 -5.86
C VAL A 11 4.75 -5.48 -6.34
N PHE A 12 4.56 -4.17 -6.21
CA PHE A 12 3.36 -3.47 -6.67
C PHE A 12 3.28 -3.41 -8.20
N SER A 13 4.41 -3.25 -8.89
CA SER A 13 4.46 -3.33 -10.35
C SER A 13 4.05 -4.72 -10.85
N LEU A 14 4.53 -5.80 -10.21
CA LEU A 14 4.19 -7.18 -10.57
C LEU A 14 2.73 -7.51 -10.31
N ASP A 15 2.17 -7.09 -9.17
CA ASP A 15 0.75 -7.28 -8.84
C ASP A 15 -0.16 -6.57 -9.85
N SER A 16 0.18 -5.34 -10.24
CA SER A 16 -0.59 -4.58 -11.25
C SER A 16 -0.61 -5.28 -12.61
N VAL A 17 0.50 -5.91 -13.03
CA VAL A 17 0.59 -6.69 -14.26
C VAL A 17 -0.28 -7.95 -14.15
N ILE A 18 -0.13 -8.73 -13.09
CA ILE A 18 -0.81 -10.01 -12.90
C ILE A 18 -2.33 -9.81 -12.77
N THR A 19 -2.74 -8.75 -12.09
CA THR A 19 -4.16 -8.37 -11.98
C THR A 19 -4.72 -7.97 -13.33
N ALA A 20 -3.99 -7.18 -14.11
CA ALA A 20 -4.44 -6.75 -15.43
C ALA A 20 -4.51 -7.92 -16.43
N VAL A 21 -3.52 -8.81 -16.43
CA VAL A 21 -3.50 -10.03 -17.25
C VAL A 21 -4.63 -10.99 -16.88
N GLY A 22 -4.99 -11.07 -15.58
CA GLY A 22 -6.06 -11.93 -15.11
C GLY A 22 -7.49 -11.42 -15.37
N MET A 23 -7.66 -10.13 -15.74
CA MET A 23 -8.97 -9.51 -15.91
C MET A 23 -9.25 -8.97 -17.32
N ALA A 24 -8.23 -8.70 -18.14
CA ALA A 24 -8.39 -8.08 -19.45
C ALA A 24 -8.24 -9.10 -20.59
N ASN A 25 -9.23 -9.16 -21.49
CA ASN A 25 -9.19 -9.99 -22.68
C ASN A 25 -8.38 -9.37 -23.83
N ASP A 26 -8.19 -8.04 -23.80
CA ASP A 26 -7.49 -7.28 -24.83
C ASP A 26 -6.10 -6.84 -24.37
N LEU A 27 -5.08 -7.46 -24.95
CA LEU A 27 -3.67 -7.17 -24.66
C LEU A 27 -3.34 -5.68 -24.85
N SER A 28 -3.93 -5.03 -25.85
CA SER A 28 -3.72 -3.60 -26.14
C SER A 28 -4.26 -2.69 -25.03
N ILE A 29 -5.41 -3.02 -24.44
CA ILE A 29 -6.00 -2.24 -23.34
C ILE A 29 -5.18 -2.45 -22.07
N MET A 30 -4.76 -3.69 -21.83
CA MET A 30 -3.92 -4.05 -20.69
C MET A 30 -2.61 -3.27 -20.68
N VAL A 31 -1.84 -3.31 -21.79
CA VAL A 31 -0.55 -2.61 -21.88
C VAL A 31 -0.70 -1.11 -21.76
N SER A 32 -1.71 -0.51 -22.42
CA SER A 32 -1.94 0.93 -22.36
C SER A 32 -2.32 1.40 -20.94
N ALA A 33 -3.21 0.68 -20.24
CA ALA A 33 -3.56 0.98 -18.85
C ALA A 33 -2.33 0.85 -17.92
N MET A 34 -1.50 -0.17 -18.11
CA MET A 34 -0.30 -0.41 -17.30
C MET A 34 0.72 0.73 -17.46
N VAL A 35 0.97 1.16 -18.70
CA VAL A 35 1.88 2.27 -18.99
C VAL A 35 1.38 3.57 -18.35
N ILE A 36 0.08 3.86 -18.46
CA ILE A 36 -0.50 5.05 -17.82
C ILE A 36 -0.36 4.97 -16.30
N ALA A 37 -0.66 3.82 -15.68
CA ALA A 37 -0.53 3.62 -14.25
C ALA A 37 0.93 3.79 -13.77
N MET A 38 1.89 3.23 -14.49
CA MET A 38 3.33 3.39 -14.21
C MET A 38 3.77 4.84 -14.31
N LEU A 39 3.34 5.58 -15.33
CA LEU A 39 3.68 7.00 -15.47
C LEU A 39 3.16 7.82 -14.29
N VAL A 40 1.92 7.57 -13.85
CA VAL A 40 1.33 8.21 -12.67
C VAL A 40 2.12 7.85 -11.41
N MET A 41 2.50 6.59 -11.23
CA MET A 41 3.31 6.14 -10.10
C MET A 41 4.68 6.83 -10.07
N LEU A 42 5.38 6.90 -11.20
CA LEU A 42 6.71 7.50 -11.29
C LEU A 42 6.67 8.99 -10.92
N VAL A 43 5.69 9.74 -11.45
CA VAL A 43 5.50 11.15 -11.12
C VAL A 43 5.11 11.33 -9.64
N SER A 44 4.35 10.40 -9.08
CA SER A 44 3.86 10.47 -7.70
C SER A 44 4.84 9.93 -6.67
N ALA A 45 5.86 9.17 -7.07
CA ALA A 45 6.77 8.43 -6.18
C ALA A 45 7.40 9.32 -5.10
N GLY A 46 7.86 10.52 -5.47
CA GLY A 46 8.44 11.46 -4.50
C GLY A 46 7.43 11.96 -3.45
N THR A 47 6.18 12.16 -3.85
CA THR A 47 5.10 12.60 -2.93
C THR A 47 4.66 11.47 -2.02
N VAL A 48 4.49 10.27 -2.58
CA VAL A 48 4.15 9.06 -1.81
C VAL A 48 5.26 8.74 -0.80
N SER A 49 6.53 8.82 -1.20
CA SER A 49 7.67 8.60 -0.30
C SER A 49 7.66 9.54 0.90
N ARG A 50 7.47 10.85 0.69
CA ARG A 50 7.39 11.84 1.79
C ARG A 50 6.21 11.57 2.73
N PHE A 51 5.08 11.12 2.16
CA PHE A 51 3.90 10.78 2.95
C PHE A 51 4.12 9.54 3.84
N ILE A 52 4.78 8.52 3.31
CA ILE A 52 5.16 7.31 4.07
C ILE A 52 6.18 7.64 5.16
N ASP A 53 7.16 8.51 4.88
CA ASP A 53 8.17 8.89 5.88
C ASP A 53 7.60 9.73 7.03
N SER A 54 6.59 10.55 6.76
CA SER A 54 5.91 11.34 7.80
C SER A 54 4.95 10.51 8.68
N HIS A 55 4.58 9.29 8.25
CA HIS A 55 3.66 8.41 8.96
C HIS A 55 4.24 7.01 9.17
N PRO A 56 4.97 6.77 10.29
CA PRO A 56 5.67 5.51 10.54
C PRO A 56 4.78 4.26 10.48
N SER A 57 3.52 4.38 10.88
CA SER A 57 2.56 3.27 10.83
C SER A 57 2.14 2.90 9.40
N LEU A 58 2.10 3.85 8.47
CA LEU A 58 1.91 3.57 7.05
C LEU A 58 3.11 2.83 6.44
N LYS A 59 4.33 3.13 6.89
CA LYS A 59 5.53 2.38 6.49
C LYS A 59 5.42 0.91 6.88
N ILE A 60 4.96 0.62 8.10
CA ILE A 60 4.75 -0.75 8.57
C ILE A 60 3.63 -1.43 7.77
N LEU A 61 2.52 -0.71 7.51
CA LEU A 61 1.40 -1.22 6.71
C LEU A 61 1.86 -1.59 5.28
N ALA A 62 2.68 -0.75 4.66
CA ALA A 62 3.25 -1.01 3.34
C ALA A 62 4.15 -2.26 3.30
N LEU A 63 4.97 -2.47 4.34
CA LEU A 63 5.79 -3.68 4.47
C LEU A 63 4.93 -4.93 4.67
N ALA A 64 3.84 -4.82 5.43
CA ALA A 64 2.89 -5.91 5.59
C ALA A 64 2.20 -6.28 4.27
N PHE A 65 1.80 -5.28 3.47
CA PHE A 65 1.23 -5.53 2.14
C PHE A 65 2.25 -6.16 1.19
N LEU A 66 3.51 -5.71 1.21
CA LEU A 66 4.58 -6.33 0.44
C LEU A 66 4.72 -7.82 0.79
N LEU A 67 4.76 -8.15 2.08
CA LEU A 67 4.85 -9.53 2.53
C LEU A 67 3.61 -10.34 2.14
N LEU A 68 2.41 -9.76 2.30
CA LEU A 68 1.15 -10.40 1.93
C LEU A 68 1.10 -10.74 0.43
N ILE A 69 1.42 -9.78 -0.44
CA ILE A 69 1.48 -9.98 -1.89
C ILE A 69 2.59 -10.95 -2.25
N GLY A 70 3.77 -10.85 -1.62
CA GLY A 70 4.86 -11.80 -1.83
C GLY A 70 4.47 -13.25 -1.52
N VAL A 71 3.79 -13.48 -0.40
CA VAL A 71 3.26 -14.80 -0.03
C VAL A 71 2.15 -15.24 -0.99
N MET A 72 1.25 -14.33 -1.37
CA MET A 72 0.19 -14.60 -2.35
C MET A 72 0.76 -15.07 -3.69
N LEU A 73 1.78 -14.37 -4.22
CA LEU A 73 2.42 -14.72 -5.49
C LEU A 73 3.12 -16.08 -5.43
N VAL A 74 3.78 -16.40 -4.30
CA VAL A 74 4.37 -17.74 -4.11
C VAL A 74 3.29 -18.82 -4.07
N ALA A 75 2.19 -18.58 -3.35
CA ALA A 75 1.08 -19.52 -3.26
C ALA A 75 0.39 -19.75 -4.62
N GLU A 76 0.14 -18.68 -5.38
CA GLU A 76 -0.39 -18.76 -6.75
C GLU A 76 0.58 -19.50 -7.67
N GLY A 77 1.89 -19.22 -7.58
CA GLY A 77 2.93 -19.92 -8.35
C GLY A 77 3.07 -21.41 -8.02
N MET A 78 2.68 -21.82 -6.80
CA MET A 78 2.61 -23.21 -6.37
C MET A 78 1.28 -23.90 -6.75
N GLY A 79 0.41 -23.22 -7.51
CA GLY A 79 -0.88 -23.76 -7.95
C GLY A 79 -2.01 -23.67 -6.92
N THR A 80 -1.79 -22.97 -5.80
CA THR A 80 -2.86 -22.68 -4.83
C THR A 80 -3.58 -21.40 -5.24
N HIS A 81 -4.83 -21.52 -5.69
CA HIS A 81 -5.64 -20.36 -6.04
C HIS A 81 -6.24 -19.74 -4.77
N ILE A 82 -5.68 -18.62 -4.35
CA ILE A 82 -6.26 -17.76 -3.33
C ILE A 82 -7.20 -16.78 -4.03
N GLU A 83 -8.45 -16.67 -3.55
CA GLU A 83 -9.36 -15.65 -4.08
C GLU A 83 -8.81 -14.25 -3.78
N LYS A 84 -8.37 -13.56 -4.83
CA LYS A 84 -7.77 -12.21 -4.77
C LYS A 84 -8.65 -11.19 -4.04
N GLY A 85 -9.97 -11.39 -4.08
CA GLY A 85 -10.95 -10.57 -3.36
C GLY A 85 -10.68 -10.47 -1.86
N TYR A 86 -10.27 -11.56 -1.20
CA TYR A 86 -9.95 -11.52 0.24
C TYR A 86 -8.70 -10.69 0.52
N ILE A 87 -7.69 -10.80 -0.34
CA ILE A 87 -6.43 -10.05 -0.21
C ILE A 87 -6.71 -8.56 -0.41
N TYR A 88 -7.45 -8.18 -1.45
CA TYR A 88 -7.81 -6.79 -1.72
C TYR A 88 -8.70 -6.22 -0.61
N PHE A 89 -9.64 -7.00 -0.08
CA PHE A 89 -10.47 -6.60 1.05
C PHE A 89 -9.62 -6.39 2.32
N ALA A 90 -8.70 -7.30 2.62
CA ALA A 90 -7.80 -7.18 3.77
C ALA A 90 -6.90 -5.94 3.67
N MET A 91 -6.39 -5.63 2.48
CA MET A 91 -5.62 -4.41 2.24
C MET A 91 -6.46 -3.16 2.44
N ALA A 92 -7.63 -3.07 1.82
CA ALA A 92 -8.53 -1.92 1.97
C ALA A 92 -8.98 -1.71 3.42
N PHE A 93 -9.36 -2.78 4.11
CA PHE A 93 -9.76 -2.74 5.52
C PHE A 93 -8.62 -2.27 6.42
N SER A 94 -7.41 -2.79 6.23
CA SER A 94 -6.25 -2.40 7.03
C SER A 94 -5.89 -0.92 6.83
N LEU A 95 -6.02 -0.41 5.60
CA LEU A 95 -5.85 1.01 5.29
C LEU A 95 -6.89 1.88 6.01
N LEU A 96 -8.16 1.46 5.99
CA LEU A 96 -9.24 2.16 6.71
C LEU A 96 -8.99 2.19 8.22
N VAL A 97 -8.63 1.06 8.81
CA VAL A 97 -8.30 0.96 10.24
C VAL A 97 -7.13 1.89 10.58
N GLU A 98 -6.10 1.93 9.74
CA GLU A 98 -4.94 2.79 9.96
C GLU A 98 -5.28 4.28 9.84
N LEU A 99 -6.16 4.67 8.91
CA LEU A 99 -6.66 6.04 8.82
C LEU A 99 -7.42 6.46 10.09
N VAL A 100 -8.24 5.57 10.65
CA VAL A 100 -8.93 5.80 11.94
C VAL A 100 -7.91 5.91 13.08
N ASN A 101 -6.92 5.01 13.11
CA ASN A 101 -5.85 4.97 14.11
C ASN A 101 -5.03 6.27 14.11
N MET A 102 -4.65 6.76 12.93
CA MET A 102 -3.98 8.05 12.77
C MET A 102 -4.80 9.22 13.32
N ARG A 103 -6.12 9.25 13.04
CA ARG A 103 -7.02 10.30 13.54
C ARG A 103 -7.14 10.26 15.06
N TYR A 104 -7.25 9.07 15.63
CA TYR A 104 -7.33 8.87 17.08
C TYR A 104 -6.05 9.31 17.79
N ARG A 105 -4.88 8.94 17.25
CA ARG A 105 -3.58 9.30 17.82
C ARG A 105 -3.31 10.80 17.81
N ARG A 106 -3.71 11.51 16.74
CA ARG A 106 -3.64 12.98 16.68
C ARG A 106 -4.47 13.65 17.77
N LYS A 107 -5.69 13.16 18.02
CA LYS A 107 -6.57 13.69 19.09
C LYS A 107 -5.96 13.50 20.49
N GLN A 108 -5.37 12.34 20.77
CA GLN A 108 -4.71 12.08 22.04
C GLN A 108 -3.49 12.98 22.27
N GLN A 109 -2.68 13.18 21.23
CA GLN A 109 -1.53 14.09 21.30
C GLN A 109 -1.97 15.53 21.61
N ALA A 110 -3.02 16.02 20.94
CA ALA A 110 -3.57 17.36 21.20
C ALA A 110 -4.11 17.50 22.64
N ALA A 111 -4.79 16.49 23.17
CA ALA A 111 -5.29 16.48 24.54
C ALA A 111 -4.16 16.43 25.59
N ALA A 112 -3.08 15.69 25.32
CA ALA A 112 -1.90 15.62 26.18
C ALA A 112 -1.13 16.95 26.20
N SER A 113 -1.03 17.63 25.05
CA SER A 113 -0.42 18.96 24.95
C SER A 113 -1.18 20.01 25.76
N ALA A 114 -2.52 20.00 25.70
CA ALA A 114 -3.37 20.95 26.42
C ALA A 114 -3.28 20.82 27.95
N ARG A 115 -3.01 19.63 28.48
CA ARG A 115 -2.81 19.41 29.92
C ARG A 115 -1.47 19.99 30.41
N ARG A 116 -0.40 19.88 29.62
CA ARG A 116 0.93 20.41 29.99
C ARG A 116 1.00 21.94 30.06
N THR A 117 0.13 22.65 29.35
CA THR A 117 0.07 24.13 29.39
C THR A 117 -0.73 24.66 30.58
N ARG A 118 -1.54 23.82 31.24
CA ARG A 118 -2.34 24.22 32.41
C ARG A 118 -1.60 24.05 33.74
N ASP A 119 -0.56 23.21 33.76
CA ASP A 119 0.29 22.95 34.94
C ASP A 119 1.54 23.87 34.99
N ARG A 120 1.64 24.87 34.10
CA ARG A 120 2.67 25.94 34.11
C ARG A 120 2.01 27.28 34.35
#